data_AF-A0A1G0E5S5-F1
#
_entry.id   AF-A0A1G0E5S5-F1
#
_cell.length_a   1.000
_cell.length_b   1.000
_cell.length_c   1.000
_cell.angle_alpha   90.00
_cell.angle_beta   90.00
_cell.angle_gamma   90.00
#
_symmetry.space_group_name_H-M   'P 1'
#
loop_
_entity.id
_entity.type
_entity.pdbx_description
1 polymer ?
#
loop_
_entity_poly.entity_id
_entity_poly.type
_entity_poly.pdbx_seq_one_letter_code
_entity_poly.pdbx_strand_id
1 'polypeptide(L)'
;MEEHNHTLYKKERFERDNIEIRLSPIQGYGVFATKDFSPKEVIEECPVIIFQRLDLDYRESISNRLFFWDDANSAIALGCGSIYNHAEEGKDSAAFSIDRNNQQVVFIATKHIAAGTEILINYGDDWFASRKNKGLIIDQQKNESGLFKITILFLTLLALSKIFPVGLASSISPLPVSQEHHELRK
;
A
#
# COMPACT_ATOMS: atom_id res chain seq x y z
N MET A 1 -23.21 22.12 2.68
CA MET A 1 -23.10 21.16 1.57
C MET A 1 -22.70 21.99 0.37
N GLU A 2 -21.44 21.95 -0.04
CA GLU A 2 -20.97 22.72 -1.20
C GLU A 2 -21.63 22.19 -2.47
N GLU A 3 -22.23 23.09 -3.24
CA GLU A 3 -22.90 22.82 -4.50
C GLU A 3 -21.84 22.31 -5.50
N HIS A 4 -21.81 21.00 -5.74
CA HIS A 4 -20.87 20.40 -6.69
C HIS A 4 -21.27 20.84 -8.11
N ASN A 5 -20.38 21.56 -8.77
CA ASN A 5 -20.62 22.06 -10.11
C ASN A 5 -20.60 20.87 -11.11
N HIS A 6 -21.78 20.34 -11.42
CA HIS A 6 -21.96 19.16 -12.29
C HIS A 6 -21.58 19.39 -13.77
N THR A 7 -21.07 20.57 -14.13
CA THR A 7 -20.64 20.91 -15.49
C THR A 7 -19.36 20.19 -15.93
N LEU A 8 -18.57 19.65 -14.99
CA LEU A 8 -17.31 18.96 -15.26
C LEU A 8 -17.43 17.44 -15.48
N TYR A 9 -18.65 16.91 -15.47
CA TYR A 9 -18.87 15.46 -15.63
C TYR A 9 -19.39 15.15 -17.03
N LYS A 10 -18.81 14.11 -17.64
CA LYS A 10 -19.32 13.52 -18.87
C LYS A 10 -20.80 13.14 -18.69
N LYS A 11 -21.62 13.47 -19.69
CA LYS A 11 -23.06 13.15 -19.69
C LYS A 11 -23.35 11.81 -20.37
N GLU A 12 -22.55 11.47 -21.38
CA GLU A 12 -22.65 10.20 -22.10
C GLU A 12 -22.04 9.03 -21.30
N ARG A 13 -22.37 7.81 -21.71
CA ARG A 13 -21.82 6.58 -21.11
C ARG A 13 -20.30 6.50 -21.31
N PHE A 14 -19.61 5.92 -20.33
CA PHE A 14 -18.21 5.53 -20.42
C PHE A 14 -18.02 4.22 -21.19
N GLU A 15 -17.05 4.17 -22.09
CA GLU A 15 -16.69 2.96 -22.84
C GLU A 15 -15.95 1.92 -21.97
N ARG A 16 -16.40 0.65 -21.97
CA ARG A 16 -15.81 -0.45 -21.17
C ARG A 16 -15.94 -1.89 -21.70
N ASP A 17 -16.70 -2.16 -22.75
CA ASP A 17 -17.22 -3.53 -22.99
C ASP A 17 -16.19 -4.52 -23.60
N ASN A 18 -14.91 -4.14 -23.70
CA ASN A 18 -13.92 -4.79 -24.57
C ASN A 18 -12.61 -5.22 -23.85
N ILE A 19 -12.63 -5.26 -22.53
CA ILE A 19 -11.49 -5.63 -21.68
C ILE A 19 -11.91 -6.49 -20.48
N GLU A 20 -10.98 -7.25 -19.93
CA GLU A 20 -11.18 -7.99 -18.68
C GLU A 20 -9.91 -7.98 -17.80
N ILE A 21 -10.08 -8.29 -16.52
CA ILE A 21 -8.98 -8.36 -15.55
C ILE A 21 -8.59 -9.82 -15.33
N ARG A 22 -7.30 -10.12 -15.46
CA ARG A 22 -6.72 -11.45 -15.14
C ARG A 22 -5.45 -11.30 -14.32
N LEU A 23 -4.97 -12.41 -13.75
CA LEU A 23 -3.61 -12.45 -13.21
C LEU A 23 -2.62 -12.18 -14.35
N SER A 24 -1.73 -11.22 -14.14
CA SER A 24 -0.70 -10.85 -15.09
C SER A 24 0.55 -11.70 -14.86
N PRO A 25 1.21 -12.19 -15.92
CA PRO A 25 2.54 -12.78 -15.82
C PRO A 25 3.62 -11.75 -15.46
N ILE A 26 3.34 -10.45 -15.55
CA ILE A 26 4.27 -9.36 -15.23
C ILE A 26 4.19 -9.03 -13.73
N GLN A 27 3.01 -8.58 -13.28
CA GLN A 27 2.80 -8.20 -11.88
C GLN A 27 1.31 -8.17 -11.51
N GLY A 28 0.93 -8.91 -10.47
CA GLY A 28 -0.40 -8.83 -9.86
C GLY A 28 -1.54 -9.07 -10.86
N TYR A 29 -2.49 -8.14 -10.94
CA TYR A 29 -3.53 -8.14 -11.96
C TYR A 29 -3.15 -7.24 -13.14
N GLY A 30 -3.54 -7.66 -14.34
CA GLY A 30 -3.40 -6.89 -15.57
C GLY A 30 -4.74 -6.77 -16.30
N VAL A 31 -4.78 -5.87 -17.29
CA VAL A 31 -5.93 -5.66 -18.15
C VAL A 31 -5.68 -6.34 -19.49
N PHE A 32 -6.62 -7.16 -19.93
CA PHE A 32 -6.49 -7.98 -21.14
C PHE A 32 -7.59 -7.61 -22.13
N ALA A 33 -7.23 -7.56 -23.42
CA ALA A 33 -8.19 -7.35 -24.49
C ALA A 33 -9.14 -8.55 -24.61
N THR A 34 -10.45 -8.32 -24.73
CA THR A 34 -11.43 -9.40 -25.03
C THR A 34 -11.78 -9.49 -26.52
N LYS A 35 -11.38 -8.48 -27.29
CA LYS A 35 -11.46 -8.43 -28.76
C LYS A 35 -10.19 -7.80 -29.34
N ASP A 36 -10.08 -7.82 -30.66
CA ASP A 36 -9.03 -7.06 -31.34
C ASP A 36 -9.29 -5.55 -31.25
N PHE A 37 -8.23 -4.77 -31.04
CA PHE A 37 -8.25 -3.31 -31.11
C PHE A 37 -7.42 -2.81 -32.29
N SER A 38 -7.99 -1.86 -33.03
CA SER A 38 -7.25 -1.12 -34.05
C SER A 38 -6.43 0.02 -33.44
N PRO A 39 -5.33 0.46 -34.07
CA PRO A 39 -4.65 1.69 -33.65
C PRO A 39 -5.62 2.87 -33.58
N LYS A 40 -5.46 3.71 -32.54
CA LYS A 40 -6.30 4.87 -32.19
C LYS A 40 -7.71 4.55 -31.70
N GLU A 41 -8.04 3.28 -31.52
CA GLU A 41 -9.31 2.90 -30.92
C GLU A 41 -9.32 3.17 -29.41
N VAL A 42 -10.42 3.71 -28.89
CA VAL A 42 -10.61 3.89 -27.44
C VAL A 42 -10.82 2.53 -26.80
N ILE A 43 -9.99 2.23 -25.81
CA ILE A 43 -10.04 0.98 -25.04
C ILE A 43 -10.98 1.14 -23.86
N GLU A 44 -10.78 2.21 -23.08
CA GLU A 44 -11.54 2.46 -21.86
C GLU A 44 -11.53 3.95 -21.52
N GLU A 45 -12.67 4.44 -21.00
CA GLU A 45 -12.74 5.72 -20.33
C GLU A 45 -12.95 5.53 -18.83
N CYS A 46 -12.10 6.16 -18.03
CA CYS A 46 -12.05 5.98 -16.58
C CYS A 46 -12.37 7.30 -15.88
N PRO A 47 -13.54 7.44 -15.22
CA PRO A 47 -13.73 8.56 -14.31
C PRO A 47 -12.69 8.50 -13.19
N VAL A 48 -12.31 9.67 -12.67
CA VAL A 48 -11.29 9.76 -11.63
C VAL A 48 -11.83 10.21 -10.28
N ILE A 49 -11.16 9.81 -9.21
CA ILE A 49 -11.24 10.52 -7.92
C ILE A 49 -10.02 11.42 -7.84
N ILE A 50 -10.24 12.72 -7.76
CA ILE A 50 -9.20 13.75 -7.62
C ILE A 50 -9.03 14.04 -6.12
N PHE A 51 -7.78 14.09 -5.66
CA PHE A 51 -7.46 14.39 -4.27
C PHE A 51 -6.15 15.17 -4.18
N GLN A 52 -6.01 15.95 -3.11
CA GLN A 52 -4.79 16.68 -2.85
C GLN A 52 -3.61 15.72 -2.77
N ARG A 53 -2.51 16.08 -3.43
CA ARG A 53 -1.30 15.26 -3.52
C ARG A 53 -0.87 14.83 -2.13
N LEU A 54 -0.79 13.52 -1.95
CA LEU A 54 -0.31 12.92 -0.72
C LEU A 54 1.22 12.86 -0.74
N ASP A 55 1.83 13.07 0.41
CA ASP A 55 3.23 12.67 0.62
C ASP A 55 3.26 11.14 0.71
N LEU A 56 3.75 10.50 -0.36
CA LEU A 56 3.70 9.05 -0.58
C LEU A 56 5.07 8.40 -0.54
N ASP A 57 6.07 9.04 0.06
CA ASP A 57 7.49 8.62 0.07
C ASP A 57 7.74 7.15 0.46
N TYR A 58 6.76 6.47 1.07
CA TYR A 58 6.86 5.07 1.51
C TYR A 58 5.79 4.12 0.96
N ARG A 59 4.94 4.54 -0.01
CA ARG A 59 3.82 3.74 -0.52
C ARG A 59 3.86 3.53 -2.04
N GLU A 60 4.90 2.83 -2.50
CA GLU A 60 5.10 2.52 -3.91
C GLU A 60 3.87 1.91 -4.60
N SER A 61 3.15 1.01 -3.95
CA SER A 61 1.99 0.36 -4.56
C SER A 61 0.89 1.34 -4.95
N ILE A 62 0.79 2.49 -4.26
CA ILE A 62 -0.19 3.54 -4.55
C ILE A 62 0.42 4.54 -5.53
N SER A 63 1.62 5.06 -5.25
CA SER A 63 2.26 6.10 -6.08
C SER A 63 2.35 5.70 -7.55
N ASN A 64 2.56 4.41 -7.78
CA ASN A 64 2.73 3.80 -9.08
C ASN A 64 1.44 3.68 -9.90
N ARG A 65 0.29 3.96 -9.28
CA ARG A 65 -1.05 3.82 -9.87
C ARG A 65 -1.81 5.15 -9.90
N LEU A 66 -1.16 6.24 -9.50
CA LEU A 66 -1.71 7.59 -9.53
C LEU A 66 -1.35 8.31 -10.83
N PHE A 67 -2.28 9.15 -11.27
CA PHE A 67 -2.10 10.07 -12.38
C PHE A 67 -1.86 11.48 -11.84
N PHE A 68 -0.91 12.20 -12.42
CA PHE A 68 -0.72 13.61 -12.16
C PHE A 68 -1.94 14.39 -12.67
N TRP A 69 -2.66 15.08 -11.80
CA TRP A 69 -3.84 15.85 -12.20
C TRP A 69 -3.51 17.32 -12.40
N ASP A 70 -2.87 17.95 -11.43
CA ASP A 70 -2.30 19.30 -11.51
C ASP A 70 -1.22 19.46 -10.43
N ASP A 71 -0.68 20.67 -10.27
CA ASP A 71 0.42 20.94 -9.33
C ASP A 71 0.09 20.58 -7.87
N ALA A 72 -1.19 20.64 -7.48
CA ALA A 72 -1.65 20.37 -6.12
C ALA A 72 -2.32 19.00 -5.97
N ASN A 73 -2.77 18.38 -7.06
CA ASN A 73 -3.66 17.22 -7.01
C ASN A 73 -3.13 16.00 -7.77
N SER A 74 -3.46 14.83 -7.24
CA SER A 74 -3.33 13.54 -7.92
C SER A 74 -4.71 12.96 -8.19
N ALA A 75 -4.77 12.02 -9.13
CA ALA A 75 -5.99 11.32 -9.48
C ALA A 75 -5.77 9.81 -9.44
N ILE A 76 -6.77 9.07 -8.96
CA ILE A 76 -6.87 7.62 -9.15
C ILE A 76 -7.91 7.35 -10.23
N ALA A 77 -7.53 6.60 -11.26
CA ALA A 77 -8.44 6.22 -12.34
C ALA A 77 -9.25 5.00 -11.90
N LEU A 78 -10.58 5.15 -11.88
CA LEU A 78 -11.50 4.06 -11.59
C LEU A 78 -11.60 3.11 -12.81
N GLY A 79 -12.58 2.20 -12.81
CA GLY A 79 -12.60 1.14 -13.82
C GLY A 79 -11.36 0.28 -13.73
N CYS A 80 -10.72 0.04 -14.87
CA CYS A 80 -9.42 -0.64 -14.90
C CYS A 80 -8.23 0.34 -15.00
N GLY A 81 -8.46 1.66 -14.98
CA GLY A 81 -7.43 2.66 -15.27
C GLY A 81 -6.19 2.57 -14.37
N SER A 82 -6.39 2.37 -13.06
CA SER A 82 -5.28 2.16 -12.11
C SER A 82 -4.86 0.68 -11.97
N ILE A 83 -5.23 -0.19 -12.92
CA ILE A 83 -4.85 -1.61 -12.99
C ILE A 83 -3.83 -1.88 -14.11
N TYR A 84 -3.89 -1.16 -15.24
CA TYR A 84 -2.96 -1.34 -16.36
C TYR A 84 -1.50 -1.40 -15.90
N ASN A 85 -0.79 -2.43 -16.34
CA ASN A 85 0.61 -2.62 -15.99
C ASN A 85 1.54 -1.82 -16.89
N HIS A 86 2.75 -1.61 -16.38
CA HIS A 86 3.81 -0.93 -17.10
C HIS A 86 4.41 -1.82 -18.21
N ALA A 87 4.66 -1.23 -19.36
CA ALA A 87 5.40 -1.85 -20.45
C ALA A 87 6.91 -1.60 -20.32
N GLU A 88 7.74 -2.57 -20.70
CA GLU A 88 9.15 -2.28 -20.99
C GLU A 88 9.26 -1.28 -22.15
N GLU A 89 10.42 -0.60 -22.24
CA GLU A 89 10.68 0.43 -23.25
C GLU A 89 10.33 -0.04 -24.67
N GLY A 90 9.45 0.72 -25.34
CA GLY A 90 8.97 0.46 -26.70
C GLY A 90 7.95 -0.68 -26.84
N LYS A 91 7.54 -1.34 -25.75
CA LYS A 91 6.59 -2.46 -25.80
C LYS A 91 5.13 -2.08 -25.49
N ASP A 92 4.86 -0.87 -25.03
CA ASP A 92 3.51 -0.38 -24.72
C ASP A 92 2.55 -0.52 -25.90
N SER A 93 1.33 -0.95 -25.61
CA SER A 93 0.24 -1.16 -26.59
C SER A 93 -0.87 -0.15 -26.48
N ALA A 94 -0.89 0.63 -25.40
CA ALA A 94 -1.81 1.72 -25.19
C ALA A 94 -1.12 2.95 -24.60
N ALA A 95 -1.67 4.11 -24.91
CA ALA A 95 -1.38 5.38 -24.27
C ALA A 95 -2.62 5.87 -23.54
N PHE A 96 -2.45 6.81 -22.61
CA PHE A 96 -3.58 7.45 -21.95
C PHE A 96 -3.54 8.97 -22.13
N SER A 97 -4.72 9.59 -22.05
CA SER A 97 -4.92 11.04 -22.06
C SER A 97 -5.72 11.47 -20.85
N ILE A 98 -5.41 12.64 -20.29
CA ILE A 98 -6.14 13.23 -19.16
C ILE A 98 -7.13 14.27 -19.69
N ASP A 99 -8.41 13.97 -19.57
CA ASP A 99 -9.50 14.87 -19.92
C ASP A 99 -10.07 15.50 -18.64
N ARG A 100 -9.57 16.70 -18.34
CA ARG A 100 -9.95 17.45 -17.13
C ARG A 100 -11.35 18.03 -17.21
N ASN A 101 -11.85 18.29 -18.41
CA ASN A 101 -13.19 18.86 -18.61
C ASN A 101 -14.28 17.86 -18.23
N ASN A 102 -14.00 16.56 -18.41
CA ASN A 102 -14.92 15.47 -18.09
C ASN A 102 -14.47 14.65 -16.87
N GLN A 103 -13.41 15.07 -16.18
CA GLN A 103 -12.80 14.39 -15.03
C GLN A 103 -12.54 12.90 -15.28
N GLN A 104 -11.80 12.59 -16.35
CA GLN A 104 -11.53 11.21 -16.75
C GLN A 104 -10.11 11.02 -17.31
N VAL A 105 -9.66 9.77 -17.29
CA VAL A 105 -8.49 9.28 -18.03
C VAL A 105 -8.98 8.36 -19.14
N VAL A 106 -8.52 8.60 -20.37
CA VAL A 106 -8.95 7.85 -21.56
C VAL A 106 -7.78 7.03 -22.08
N PHE A 107 -7.95 5.72 -22.20
CA PHE A 107 -6.96 4.77 -22.71
C PHE A 107 -7.23 4.48 -24.19
N ILE A 108 -6.18 4.56 -25.01
CA ILE A 108 -6.26 4.48 -26.47
C ILE A 108 -5.19 3.53 -26.97
N ALA A 109 -5.55 2.61 -27.86
CA ALA A 109 -4.61 1.70 -28.49
C ALA A 109 -3.61 2.46 -29.37
N THR A 110 -2.31 2.22 -29.21
CA THR A 110 -1.26 2.85 -30.04
C THR A 110 -0.91 2.02 -31.26
N LYS A 111 -1.19 0.72 -31.20
CA LYS A 111 -0.99 -0.28 -32.26
C LYS A 111 -2.11 -1.31 -32.22
N HIS A 112 -2.11 -2.24 -33.16
CA HIS A 112 -3.03 -3.37 -33.13
C HIS A 112 -2.80 -4.20 -31.85
N ILE A 113 -3.89 -4.53 -31.15
CA ILE A 113 -3.87 -5.39 -29.96
C ILE A 113 -4.77 -6.59 -30.25
N ALA A 114 -4.21 -7.79 -30.23
CA ALA A 114 -4.98 -9.01 -30.44
C ALA A 114 -5.79 -9.38 -29.18
N ALA A 115 -6.98 -9.95 -29.36
CA ALA A 115 -7.77 -10.52 -28.28
C ALA A 115 -6.92 -11.48 -27.42
N GLY A 116 -7.10 -11.42 -26.11
CA GLY A 116 -6.36 -12.19 -25.12
C GLY A 116 -4.99 -11.62 -24.74
N THR A 117 -4.53 -10.54 -25.37
CA THR A 117 -3.24 -9.89 -25.05
C THR A 117 -3.37 -8.95 -23.84
N GLU A 118 -2.36 -8.94 -22.96
CA GLU A 118 -2.28 -7.93 -21.89
C GLU A 118 -2.01 -6.55 -22.49
N ILE A 119 -2.81 -5.57 -22.11
CA ILE A 119 -2.69 -4.18 -22.54
C ILE A 119 -1.75 -3.48 -21.56
N LEU A 120 -0.65 -2.94 -22.08
CA LEU A 120 0.40 -2.31 -21.28
C LEU A 120 0.54 -0.85 -21.66
N ILE A 121 0.79 -0.02 -20.66
CA ILE A 121 1.03 1.42 -20.82
C ILE A 121 2.45 1.78 -20.39
N ASN A 122 2.97 2.88 -20.90
CA ASN A 122 4.17 3.47 -20.32
C ASN A 122 3.77 4.34 -19.11
N TYR A 123 4.45 4.16 -17.97
CA TYR A 123 4.23 4.96 -16.76
C TYR A 123 5.04 6.27 -16.76
N GLY A 124 5.96 6.45 -17.72
CA GLY A 124 6.88 7.58 -17.82
C GLY A 124 8.30 7.26 -17.34
N ASP A 125 9.26 8.11 -17.70
CA ASP A 125 10.70 7.87 -17.53
C ASP A 125 11.15 7.81 -16.04
N ASP A 126 10.43 8.49 -15.15
CA ASP A 126 10.70 8.48 -13.70
C ASP A 126 10.45 7.10 -13.05
N TRP A 127 9.69 6.22 -13.73
CA TRP A 127 9.42 4.87 -13.26
C TRP A 127 10.70 4.03 -13.11
N PHE A 128 11.55 4.01 -14.14
CA PHE A 128 12.77 3.22 -14.12
C PHE A 128 13.83 3.81 -13.18
N ALA A 129 13.86 5.14 -13.03
CA ALA A 129 14.78 5.83 -12.13
C ALA A 129 14.54 5.44 -10.66
N SER A 130 13.28 5.32 -10.23
CA SER A 130 12.94 4.93 -8.85
C SER A 130 13.35 3.47 -8.52
N ARG A 131 13.40 2.58 -9.52
CA ARG A 131 13.69 1.14 -9.34
C ARG A 131 15.17 0.79 -9.42
N LYS A 132 16.01 1.57 -10.14
CA LYS A 132 17.47 1.37 -10.17
C LYS A 132 18.11 1.53 -8.78
N ASN A 133 17.54 2.36 -7.92
CA ASN A 133 18.04 2.59 -6.57
C ASN A 133 17.72 1.45 -5.58
N LYS A 134 16.88 0.47 -5.96
CA LYS A 134 16.55 -0.69 -5.09
C LYS A 134 17.52 -1.86 -5.19
N GLY A 135 18.30 -1.96 -6.26
CA GLY A 135 19.30 -3.04 -6.41
C GLY A 135 20.46 -2.97 -5.40
N LEU A 136 20.57 -1.88 -4.63
CA LEU A 136 21.63 -1.62 -3.65
C LEU A 136 21.18 -1.73 -2.19
N ILE A 137 19.91 -2.03 -1.90
CA ILE A 137 19.46 -2.27 -0.52
C ILE A 137 19.44 -3.78 -0.28
N ILE A 138 20.53 -4.30 0.30
CA ILE A 138 20.51 -5.59 1.01
C ILE A 138 19.65 -5.38 2.26
N ASP A 139 18.60 -6.20 2.39
CA ASP A 139 17.65 -6.21 3.48
C ASP A 139 18.35 -6.26 4.85
N GLN A 140 18.38 -5.13 5.55
CA GLN A 140 18.62 -5.09 6.99
C GLN A 140 17.28 -4.90 7.70
N GLN A 141 16.43 -5.94 7.68
CA GLN A 141 15.53 -6.15 8.81
C GLN A 141 16.36 -6.36 10.08
N LYS A 142 16.67 -5.27 10.79
CA LYS A 142 17.21 -5.34 12.15
C LYS A 142 16.08 -5.11 13.14
N ASN A 143 15.80 -6.18 13.89
CA ASN A 143 14.92 -6.26 15.04
C ASN A 143 15.04 -5.05 16.01
N GLU A 144 14.14 -4.08 15.92
CA GLU A 144 14.03 -2.99 16.90
C GLU A 144 12.81 -3.16 17.85
N SER A 145 11.95 -4.15 17.67
CA SER A 145 10.63 -4.15 18.35
C SER A 145 10.48 -5.07 19.57
N GLY A 146 11.53 -5.77 20.00
CA GLY A 146 11.49 -6.68 21.16
C GLY A 146 12.10 -6.10 22.44
N LEU A 147 13.38 -5.72 22.39
CA LEU A 147 14.13 -5.30 23.57
C LEU A 147 13.62 -3.97 24.16
N PHE A 148 13.26 -3.01 23.30
CA PHE A 148 12.81 -1.69 23.74
C PHE A 148 11.49 -1.78 24.52
N LYS A 149 10.59 -2.68 24.12
CA LYS A 149 9.32 -2.95 24.84
C LYS A 149 9.56 -3.62 26.20
N ILE A 150 10.52 -4.55 26.28
CA ILE A 150 10.88 -5.23 27.53
C ILE A 150 11.51 -4.24 28.52
N THR A 151 12.41 -3.37 28.07
CA THR A 151 13.06 -2.36 28.92
C THR A 151 12.06 -1.35 29.48
N ILE A 152 11.11 -0.89 28.66
CA ILE A 152 10.04 0.01 29.12
C ILE A 152 9.16 -0.67 30.18
N LEU A 153 8.77 -1.93 29.97
CA LEU A 153 7.96 -2.69 30.94
C LEU A 153 8.69 -2.91 32.27
N PHE A 154 10.01 -3.14 32.23
CA PHE A 154 10.81 -3.31 33.45
C PHE A 154 10.94 -2.00 34.24
N LEU A 155 11.14 -0.88 33.54
CA LEU A 155 11.22 0.44 34.17
C LEU A 155 9.89 0.89 34.79
N THR A 156 8.76 0.57 34.17
CA THR A 156 7.44 0.88 34.73
C THR A 156 7.12 0.05 35.98
N LEU A 157 7.48 -1.23 36.00
CA LEU A 157 7.34 -2.09 37.20
C LEU A 157 8.23 -1.61 38.36
N LEU A 158 9.46 -1.18 38.08
CA LEU A 158 10.37 -0.58 39.07
C LEU A 158 9.87 0.76 39.63
N ALA A 159 9.17 1.57 38.81
CA ALA A 159 8.56 2.80 39.29
C ALA A 159 7.36 2.52 40.20
N LEU A 160 6.54 1.52 39.87
CA LEU A 160 5.37 1.14 40.67
C LEU A 160 5.75 0.56 42.04
N SER A 161 6.86 -0.17 42.15
CA SER A 161 7.34 -0.73 43.43
C SER A 161 7.81 0.33 44.43
N LYS A 162 8.12 1.55 43.99
CA LYS A 162 8.48 2.68 44.86
C LYS A 162 7.27 3.45 45.38
N ILE A 163 6.11 3.32 44.75
CA ILE A 163 4.89 4.06 45.08
C ILE A 163 3.99 3.26 46.03
N PHE A 164 4.10 1.92 46.03
CA PHE A 164 3.40 1.03 46.96
C PHE A 164 4.41 0.27 47.84
N PRO A 165 4.79 0.80 49.02
CA PRO A 165 5.49 -0.04 49.99
C PRO A 165 4.51 -1.14 50.44
N VAL A 166 4.87 -2.40 50.18
CA VAL A 166 4.17 -3.56 50.73
C VAL A 166 4.39 -3.54 52.24
N GLY A 167 3.50 -2.85 52.94
CA GLY A 167 3.39 -2.88 54.38
C GLY A 167 2.48 -4.03 54.80
N LEU A 168 3.05 -5.18 55.11
CA LEU A 168 2.46 -6.08 56.11
C LEU A 168 3.50 -6.37 57.18
N ALA A 169 3.32 -5.73 58.33
CA ALA A 169 4.02 -6.05 59.55
C ALA A 169 3.39 -7.27 60.23
N SER A 170 4.28 -8.18 60.65
CA SER A 170 4.26 -8.96 61.91
C SER A 170 3.03 -9.79 62.29
N SER A 171 3.19 -11.11 62.33
CA SER A 171 3.55 -11.84 63.57
C SER A 171 3.39 -13.36 63.37
N ILE A 172 4.51 -14.08 63.33
CA ILE A 172 4.51 -15.52 63.61
C ILE A 172 5.43 -15.68 64.82
N SER A 173 4.81 -15.90 65.98
CA SER A 173 5.49 -16.31 67.20
C SER A 173 6.08 -17.71 67.01
N PRO A 174 7.34 -17.96 67.41
CA PRO A 174 7.92 -19.30 67.34
C PRO A 174 7.29 -20.20 68.41
N LEU A 175 6.91 -21.42 68.02
CA LEU A 175 6.54 -22.50 68.94
C LEU A 175 7.76 -22.88 69.80
N PRO A 176 7.58 -23.17 71.10
CA PRO A 176 8.68 -23.59 71.95
C PRO A 176 9.14 -25.00 71.55
N VAL A 177 10.44 -25.12 71.24
CA VAL A 177 11.13 -26.40 71.08
C VAL A 177 11.39 -26.97 72.47
N SER A 178 10.78 -28.11 72.77
CA SER A 178 11.07 -28.90 73.97
C SER A 178 12.49 -29.49 73.89
N GLN A 179 13.19 -29.41 75.01
CA GLN A 179 14.60 -29.74 75.20
C GLN A 179 14.98 -31.17 74.78
N GLU A 180 16.21 -31.27 74.25
CA GLU A 180 16.97 -32.51 74.07
C GLU A 180 17.06 -33.32 75.37
N HIS A 181 16.83 -34.62 75.26
CA HIS A 181 17.53 -35.61 76.07
C HIS A 181 18.00 -36.73 75.13
N HIS A 182 19.27 -36.67 74.74
CA HIS A 182 19.99 -37.86 74.32
C HIS A 182 21.35 -37.87 75.01
N GLU A 183 21.39 -38.48 76.19
CA GLU A 183 22.65 -38.95 76.76
C GLU A 183 23.25 -40.07 75.89
N LEU A 184 24.58 -40.13 75.93
CA LEU A 184 25.47 -40.99 75.16
C LEU A 184 25.31 -42.48 75.52
N ARG A 185 25.56 -43.35 74.53
CA ARG A 185 25.85 -44.78 74.73
C ARG A 185 27.18 -44.95 75.48
N LYS A 186 27.15 -45.55 76.68
CA LYS A 186 27.81 -46.81 77.07
C LYS A 186 27.65 -47.08 78.57
#